data_AF-A0A423XP07-F1
#
_entry.id   AF-A0A423XP07-F1
#
_cell.length_a   1.000
_cell.length_b   1.000
_cell.length_c   1.000
_cell.angle_alpha   90.00
_cell.angle_beta   90.00
_cell.angle_gamma   90.00
#
_symmetry.space_group_name_H-M   'P 1'
#
loop_
_entity.id
_entity.type
_entity.pdbx_description
1 polymer ?
#
loop_
_entity_poly.entity_id
_entity_poly.type
_entity_poly.pdbx_seq_one_letter_code
_entity_poly.pdbx_strand_id
1 'polypeptide(L)'
;MAVSADIDPLLMEADASKTRELSNLKKITLYLGKLWIETRNDLRYDLKSTRWRRSAVTYFKWLFFSIWALGLLTFCIAFPLIITNGVALESLESWNNCAPDSTFSLERPSPWQFAWVFQIVLGFGAYNFTQVKIIDVAWDIGVGRLGQTILAYFSWKAFSVYVRLSMEHAPITYRTFWTTYMQHEASFRPIIRAIRDFTSRRGLRSKTAMIFMIATMVFIMAFPTLASAMTGYTANNNAVIKFIDGTQAPFTEFQKFEHIIHDGNRINLTSDYKVFSGKEGDVCGWDDCVAQYINKYGILNNTASNWTVPVRAVSDVPYIPIQSPTLNIEVHVKDDALFLYNNMTYNLPYLKDNAICQPVMVESQQTYQWGFSVIQLEVTLILLTMWTFGVWIMWLDTHLKLISRGEYQVPHELNAVLYLADAIRDDFKCVGEKPGSLANDDLRRYAREHLKGGKVGIQAPLSGNAYGLRLFAWNWLKTNKLCTISLLTATTILAFDLEDIMYGQSGWFAMTWGYIPLFFVMGFALAAGWSRKTRAVMEWAAFIAGTVVFLAVGLQKNLRGEYNIVVVMETLQMRLGMFPPVLAPGGSVEIAGHDHLR
;
A
#
# COMPACT_ATOMS: atom_id res chain seq x y z
N MET A 1 -68.98 -18.73 50.93
CA MET A 1 -67.71 -19.16 50.29
C MET A 1 -67.78 -18.84 48.81
N ALA A 2 -67.27 -17.68 48.43
CA ALA A 2 -66.85 -17.36 47.07
C ALA A 2 -65.72 -16.34 47.26
N VAL A 3 -64.49 -16.82 47.17
CA VAL A 3 -63.28 -16.01 47.34
C VAL A 3 -63.10 -15.24 46.03
N SER A 4 -63.31 -13.93 46.06
CA SER A 4 -62.88 -13.05 44.97
C SER A 4 -61.36 -12.95 45.05
N ALA A 5 -60.67 -13.64 44.15
CA ALA A 5 -59.25 -13.40 43.92
C ALA A 5 -59.12 -12.04 43.23
N ASP A 6 -58.72 -11.02 43.99
CA ASP A 6 -58.20 -9.77 43.43
C ASP A 6 -56.93 -10.11 42.64
N ILE A 7 -57.06 -10.09 41.31
CA ILE A 7 -55.92 -10.20 40.41
C ILE A 7 -55.29 -8.81 40.36
N ASP A 8 -54.07 -8.73 40.88
CA ASP A 8 -53.27 -7.52 40.97
C ASP A 8 -53.07 -6.90 39.55
N PRO A 9 -53.56 -5.68 39.27
CA PRO A 9 -53.56 -5.10 37.93
C PRO A 9 -52.15 -4.90 37.34
N LEU A 10 -51.12 -4.89 38.19
CA LEU A 10 -49.71 -4.82 37.78
C LEU A 10 -49.21 -6.09 37.07
N LEU A 11 -49.79 -7.26 37.37
CA LEU A 11 -49.43 -8.52 36.70
C LEU A 11 -50.02 -8.61 35.28
N MET A 12 -51.17 -7.99 35.03
CA MET A 12 -51.77 -7.95 33.68
C MET A 12 -51.01 -7.02 32.72
N GLU A 13 -50.40 -5.94 33.24
CA GLU A 13 -49.67 -4.98 32.41
C GLU A 13 -48.29 -5.52 31.97
N ALA A 14 -47.64 -6.31 32.81
CA ALA A 14 -46.39 -7.00 32.48
C ALA A 14 -46.58 -8.02 31.35
N ASP A 15 -47.65 -8.81 31.39
CA ASP A 15 -47.93 -9.86 30.39
C ASP A 15 -48.39 -9.28 29.04
N ALA A 16 -49.10 -8.15 29.06
CA ALA A 16 -49.49 -7.40 27.86
C ALA A 16 -48.28 -6.79 27.12
N SER A 17 -47.27 -6.31 27.84
CA SER A 17 -46.04 -5.80 27.22
C SER A 17 -45.25 -6.90 26.52
N LYS A 18 -45.15 -8.08 27.15
CA LYS A 18 -44.42 -9.24 26.65
C LYS A 18 -45.08 -9.85 25.42
N THR A 19 -46.41 -9.92 25.39
CA THR A 19 -47.16 -10.34 24.20
C THR A 19 -47.04 -9.34 23.05
N ARG A 20 -46.99 -8.03 23.33
CA ARG A 20 -46.79 -6.98 22.32
C ARG A 20 -45.39 -7.06 21.69
N GLU A 21 -44.35 -7.28 22.50
CA GLU A 21 -42.98 -7.53 22.02
C GLU A 21 -42.89 -8.79 21.15
N LEU A 22 -43.49 -9.90 21.59
CA LEU A 22 -43.49 -11.15 20.82
C LEU A 22 -44.21 -10.99 19.47
N SER A 23 -45.29 -10.19 19.43
CA SER A 23 -46.02 -9.90 18.18
C SER A 23 -45.19 -9.04 17.22
N ASN A 24 -44.43 -8.07 17.75
CA ASN A 24 -43.55 -7.22 16.97
C ASN A 24 -42.37 -8.03 16.40
N LEU A 25 -41.82 -8.95 17.20
CA LEU A 25 -40.74 -9.84 16.79
C LEU A 25 -41.21 -10.80 15.68
N LYS A 26 -42.43 -11.34 15.78
CA LYS A 26 -43.05 -12.14 14.70
C LYS A 26 -43.29 -11.33 13.42
N LYS A 27 -43.71 -10.07 13.52
CA LYS A 27 -43.86 -9.20 12.35
C LYS A 27 -42.52 -8.90 11.68
N ILE A 28 -41.47 -8.68 12.47
CA ILE A 28 -40.11 -8.44 11.97
C ILE A 28 -39.58 -9.68 11.27
N THR A 29 -39.73 -10.88 11.85
CA THR A 29 -39.25 -12.13 11.23
C THR A 29 -40.01 -12.46 9.94
N LEU A 30 -41.32 -12.21 9.88
CA LEU A 30 -42.12 -12.38 8.66
C LEU A 30 -41.72 -11.37 7.57
N TYR A 31 -41.46 -10.12 7.96
CA TYR A 31 -41.00 -9.09 7.04
C TYR A 31 -39.62 -9.41 6.47
N LEU A 32 -38.69 -9.85 7.32
CA LEU A 32 -37.36 -10.31 6.90
C LEU A 32 -37.43 -11.54 5.98
N GLY A 33 -38.30 -12.50 6.29
CA GLY A 33 -38.52 -13.69 5.44
C GLY A 33 -39.05 -13.33 4.06
N LYS A 34 -40.02 -12.40 3.98
CA LYS A 34 -40.57 -11.92 2.70
C LYS A 34 -39.52 -11.13 1.91
N LEU A 35 -38.77 -10.26 2.58
CA LEU A 35 -37.67 -9.50 1.97
C LEU A 35 -36.58 -10.43 1.43
N TRP A 36 -36.26 -11.51 2.14
CA TRP A 36 -35.30 -12.52 1.70
C TRP A 36 -35.77 -13.26 0.44
N ILE A 37 -37.05 -13.65 0.39
CA ILE A 37 -37.61 -14.35 -0.78
C ILE A 37 -37.65 -13.43 -2.02
N GLU A 38 -38.09 -12.18 -1.86
CA GLU A 38 -38.07 -11.19 -2.94
C GLU A 38 -36.65 -10.95 -3.43
N THR A 39 -35.69 -10.74 -2.51
CA THR A 39 -34.31 -10.46 -2.88
C THR A 39 -33.61 -11.67 -3.51
N ARG A 40 -33.93 -12.89 -3.07
CA ARG A 40 -33.43 -14.13 -3.70
C ARG A 40 -33.93 -14.25 -5.14
N ASN A 41 -35.18 -13.88 -5.39
CA ASN A 41 -35.76 -13.95 -6.73
C ASN A 41 -35.20 -12.86 -7.66
N ASP A 42 -35.00 -11.64 -7.14
CA ASP A 42 -34.32 -10.56 -7.88
C ASP A 42 -32.85 -10.92 -8.18
N LEU A 43 -32.11 -11.44 -7.20
CA LEU A 43 -30.75 -11.95 -7.38
C LEU A 43 -30.71 -13.07 -8.42
N ARG A 44 -31.67 -14.00 -8.38
CA ARG A 44 -31.77 -15.10 -9.34
C ARG A 44 -32.11 -14.59 -10.73
N TYR A 45 -32.93 -13.55 -10.87
CA TYR A 45 -33.26 -12.93 -12.15
C TYR A 45 -32.03 -12.22 -12.75
N ASP A 46 -31.32 -11.44 -11.95
CA ASP A 46 -30.06 -10.78 -12.33
C ASP A 46 -28.98 -11.81 -12.73
N LEU A 47 -28.88 -12.93 -12.00
CA LEU A 47 -27.95 -14.04 -12.26
C LEU A 47 -28.34 -14.88 -13.49
N LYS A 48 -29.65 -15.01 -13.79
CA LYS A 48 -30.17 -15.89 -14.85
C LYS A 48 -30.27 -15.20 -16.21
N SER A 49 -30.09 -13.87 -16.29
CA SER A 49 -29.94 -13.18 -17.57
C SER A 49 -28.70 -13.72 -18.31
N THR A 50 -28.94 -14.33 -19.47
CA THR A 50 -28.06 -15.24 -20.23
C THR A 50 -26.90 -14.54 -20.95
N ARG A 51 -26.18 -13.67 -20.24
CA ARG A 51 -24.83 -13.17 -20.60
C ARG A 51 -23.88 -13.13 -19.39
N TRP A 52 -24.32 -13.61 -18.23
CA TRP A 52 -23.58 -13.52 -16.96
C TRP A 52 -22.16 -14.09 -17.04
N ARG A 53 -21.91 -15.21 -17.74
CA ARG A 53 -20.55 -15.79 -17.79
C ARG A 53 -19.53 -14.88 -18.51
N ARG A 54 -19.93 -14.17 -19.58
CA ARG A 54 -19.04 -13.22 -20.29
C ARG A 54 -18.96 -11.87 -19.58
N SER A 55 -20.08 -11.39 -19.03
CA SER A 55 -20.11 -10.15 -18.27
C SER A 55 -19.38 -10.29 -16.93
N ALA A 56 -19.55 -11.39 -16.20
CA ALA A 56 -18.86 -11.69 -14.95
C ALA A 56 -17.35 -11.79 -15.12
N VAL A 57 -16.86 -12.44 -16.18
CA VAL A 57 -15.41 -12.44 -16.49
C VAL A 57 -14.89 -11.02 -16.75
N THR A 58 -15.70 -10.18 -17.40
CA THR A 58 -15.34 -8.78 -17.64
C THR A 58 -15.33 -7.97 -16.33
N TYR A 59 -16.36 -8.12 -15.50
CA TYR A 59 -16.45 -7.45 -14.20
C TYR A 59 -15.36 -7.90 -13.24
N PHE A 60 -15.03 -9.20 -13.22
CA PHE A 60 -13.97 -9.75 -12.39
C PHE A 60 -12.61 -9.16 -12.79
N LYS A 61 -12.30 -9.07 -14.08
CA LYS A 61 -11.06 -8.41 -14.55
C LYS A 61 -10.92 -6.97 -14.04
N TRP A 62 -11.99 -6.18 -14.11
CA TRP A 62 -11.99 -4.79 -13.65
C TRP A 62 -12.04 -4.66 -12.13
N LEU A 63 -12.59 -5.65 -11.42
CA LEU A 63 -12.49 -5.74 -9.96
C LEU A 63 -11.04 -5.93 -9.53
N PHE A 64 -10.33 -6.91 -10.10
CA PHE A 64 -8.88 -7.11 -9.86
C PHE A 64 -8.08 -5.86 -10.19
N PHE A 65 -8.41 -5.18 -11.29
CA PHE A 65 -7.76 -3.92 -11.65
C PHE A 65 -8.02 -2.81 -10.63
N SER A 66 -9.21 -2.77 -10.02
CA SER A 66 -9.55 -1.78 -8.98
C SER A 66 -8.81 -2.06 -7.66
N ILE A 67 -8.68 -3.34 -7.29
CA ILE A 67 -7.90 -3.77 -6.13
C ILE A 67 -6.43 -3.43 -6.33
N TRP A 68 -5.90 -3.73 -7.51
CA TRP A 68 -4.56 -3.33 -7.93
C TRP A 68 -4.36 -1.81 -7.82
N ALA A 69 -5.31 -1.01 -8.31
CA ALA A 69 -5.22 0.45 -8.24
C ALA A 69 -5.16 0.98 -6.80
N LEU A 70 -6.00 0.44 -5.91
CA LEU A 70 -5.98 0.80 -4.50
C LEU A 70 -4.69 0.36 -3.82
N GLY A 71 -4.26 -0.89 -4.04
CA GLY A 71 -3.03 -1.44 -3.50
C GLY A 71 -1.79 -0.65 -3.93
N LEU A 72 -1.75 -0.25 -5.21
CA LEU A 72 -0.66 0.56 -5.76
C LEU A 72 -0.66 1.97 -5.18
N LEU A 73 -1.83 2.60 -4.99
CA LEU A 73 -1.94 3.90 -4.33
C LEU A 73 -1.45 3.83 -2.89
N THR A 74 -1.90 2.82 -2.14
CA THR A 74 -1.46 2.62 -0.75
C THR A 74 0.04 2.38 -0.69
N PHE A 75 0.60 1.60 -1.62
CA PHE A 75 2.03 1.34 -1.66
C PHE A 75 2.84 2.59 -2.03
N CYS A 76 2.40 3.38 -3.01
CA CYS A 76 3.06 4.63 -3.40
C CYS A 76 3.07 5.67 -2.26
N ILE A 77 2.05 5.71 -1.39
CA ILE A 77 2.01 6.61 -0.23
C ILE A 77 2.80 6.03 0.95
N ALA A 78 2.64 4.73 1.22
CA ALA A 78 3.27 4.08 2.36
C ALA A 78 4.77 3.88 2.16
N PHE A 79 5.24 3.59 0.94
CA PHE A 79 6.65 3.34 0.64
C PHE A 79 7.57 4.47 1.11
N PRO A 80 7.35 5.75 0.78
CA PRO A 80 8.23 6.81 1.26
C PRO A 80 8.18 6.99 2.78
N LEU A 81 7.00 6.80 3.39
CA LEU A 81 6.85 6.84 4.85
C LEU A 81 7.59 5.69 5.52
N ILE A 82 7.51 4.48 4.98
CA ILE A 82 8.21 3.30 5.48
C ILE A 82 9.72 3.46 5.29
N ILE A 83 10.20 3.95 4.16
CA ILE A 83 11.64 4.14 3.93
C ILE A 83 12.21 5.27 4.81
N THR A 84 11.40 6.26 5.20
CA THR A 84 11.83 7.40 6.02
C THR A 84 11.71 7.12 7.52
N ASN A 85 10.57 6.56 7.97
CA ASN A 85 10.27 6.27 9.39
C ASN A 85 10.68 4.84 9.78
N GLY A 86 10.62 3.90 8.83
CA GLY A 86 11.04 2.53 8.98
C GLY A 86 12.55 2.43 8.97
N VAL A 87 13.08 2.58 10.17
CA VAL A 87 14.27 1.87 10.65
C VAL A 87 14.15 0.34 10.50
N ALA A 88 13.03 -0.24 10.01
CA ALA A 88 12.82 -1.69 9.90
C ALA A 88 12.39 -2.10 8.47
N LEU A 89 12.92 -3.11 7.81
CA LEU A 89 13.47 -4.37 8.31
C LEU A 89 14.75 -4.21 9.14
N GLU A 90 14.62 -4.41 10.45
CA GLU A 90 15.73 -4.73 11.36
C GLU A 90 16.46 -6.01 10.92
N SER A 91 16.04 -6.69 9.84
CA SER A 91 16.75 -7.80 9.20
C SER A 91 17.76 -7.40 8.10
N LEU A 92 18.11 -6.10 7.96
CA LEU A 92 19.32 -5.63 7.25
C LEU A 92 20.35 -5.09 8.27
N GLU A 93 20.63 -5.90 9.28
CA GLU A 93 21.28 -5.62 10.57
C GLU A 93 22.73 -5.07 10.54
N SER A 94 23.27 -4.66 9.40
CA SER A 94 24.60 -4.03 9.34
C SER A 94 24.63 -2.94 8.27
N TRP A 95 24.40 -1.69 8.70
CA TRP A 95 24.93 -0.58 7.93
C TRP A 95 26.45 -0.74 7.92
N ASN A 96 27.02 -1.15 6.78
CA ASN A 96 28.45 -1.45 6.66
C ASN A 96 29.35 -0.22 6.56
N ASN A 97 28.84 0.95 6.98
CA ASN A 97 29.52 2.25 6.94
C ASN A 97 30.00 2.65 5.53
N CYS A 98 29.46 2.00 4.50
CA CYS A 98 29.75 2.24 3.10
C CYS A 98 28.48 2.65 2.38
N ALA A 99 28.49 3.86 1.84
CA ALA A 99 27.44 4.36 0.99
C ALA A 99 27.49 3.73 -0.41
N PRO A 100 26.36 3.72 -1.14
CA PRO A 100 26.29 3.17 -2.50
C PRO A 100 27.25 3.83 -3.50
N ASP A 101 27.69 5.07 -3.23
CA ASP A 101 28.71 5.79 -4.00
C ASP A 101 30.16 5.42 -3.61
N SER A 102 30.33 4.38 -2.78
CA SER A 102 31.60 3.91 -2.23
C SER A 102 32.27 4.87 -1.24
N THR A 103 31.53 5.85 -0.72
CA THR A 103 32.03 6.74 0.34
C THR A 103 31.82 6.14 1.73
N PHE A 104 32.72 6.46 2.66
CA PHE A 104 32.60 6.03 4.05
C PHE A 104 31.75 7.02 4.86
N SER A 105 30.77 6.53 5.62
CA SER A 105 29.97 7.35 6.54
C SER A 105 29.54 6.55 7.76
N LEU A 106 29.78 7.12 8.95
CA LEU A 106 29.30 6.58 10.22
C LEU A 106 27.81 6.79 10.42
N GLU A 107 27.30 7.93 9.97
CA GLU A 107 25.87 8.20 10.04
C GLU A 107 25.19 7.56 8.85
N ARG A 108 24.03 6.95 9.08
CA ARG A 108 23.23 6.37 8.02
C ARG A 108 22.72 7.51 7.12
N PRO A 109 23.20 7.59 5.88
CA PRO A 109 22.77 8.60 4.94
C PRO A 109 21.31 8.38 4.52
N SER A 110 20.62 9.49 4.20
CA SER A 110 19.25 9.40 3.71
C SER A 110 19.17 8.62 2.40
N PRO A 111 18.23 7.67 2.24
CA PRO A 111 18.06 6.91 1.00
C PRO A 111 17.54 7.78 -0.17
N TRP A 112 17.10 9.02 0.09
CA TRP A 112 16.53 9.94 -0.88
C TRP A 112 17.53 10.89 -1.53
N GLN A 113 18.84 10.61 -1.45
CA GLN A 113 19.86 11.45 -2.05
C GLN A 113 19.80 11.42 -3.59
N PHE A 114 19.69 12.59 -4.20
CA PHE A 114 19.62 12.71 -5.66
C PHE A 114 20.89 12.20 -6.38
N ALA A 115 22.05 12.22 -5.70
CA ALA A 115 23.27 11.61 -6.22
C ALA A 115 23.13 10.10 -6.49
N TRP A 116 22.17 9.44 -5.84
CA TRP A 116 21.96 8.00 -5.86
C TRP A 116 20.81 7.54 -6.76
N VAL A 117 20.35 8.42 -7.66
CA VAL A 117 19.29 8.06 -8.63
C VAL A 117 19.63 6.78 -9.40
N PHE A 118 20.89 6.54 -9.76
CA PHE A 118 21.30 5.33 -10.48
C PHE A 118 22.00 4.29 -9.60
N GLN A 119 22.04 4.51 -8.29
CA GLN A 119 22.69 3.60 -7.35
C GLN A 119 21.68 2.64 -6.73
N ILE A 120 22.14 1.44 -6.41
CA ILE A 120 21.34 0.45 -5.69
C ILE A 120 21.42 0.78 -4.20
N VAL A 121 20.39 1.47 -3.71
CA VAL A 121 20.28 1.89 -2.30
C VAL A 121 19.61 0.79 -1.47
N LEU A 122 18.64 0.10 -2.06
CA LEU A 122 17.90 -0.98 -1.42
C LEU A 122 18.38 -2.32 -1.98
N GLY A 123 19.54 -2.79 -1.47
CA GLY A 123 20.17 -4.05 -1.85
C GLY A 123 19.76 -5.22 -0.95
N PHE A 124 19.68 -6.42 -1.53
CA PHE A 124 19.36 -7.64 -0.82
C PHE A 124 20.32 -8.77 -1.19
N GLY A 125 20.66 -9.57 -0.17
CA GLY A 125 21.38 -10.84 -0.29
C GLY A 125 22.88 -10.73 -0.56
N ALA A 126 23.56 -11.88 -0.43
CA ALA A 126 24.95 -12.06 -0.82
C ALA A 126 25.01 -13.19 -1.83
N TYR A 127 25.20 -12.82 -3.10
CA TYR A 127 25.07 -13.69 -4.25
C TYR A 127 26.35 -13.68 -5.08
N ASN A 128 26.56 -14.74 -5.86
CA ASN A 128 27.62 -14.75 -6.87
C ASN A 128 27.17 -13.97 -8.11
N PHE A 129 28.13 -13.49 -8.91
CA PHE A 129 27.87 -12.72 -10.14
C PHE A 129 26.84 -13.38 -11.07
N THR A 130 26.95 -14.70 -11.26
CA THR A 130 26.01 -15.46 -12.11
C THR A 130 24.59 -15.44 -11.56
N GLN A 131 24.42 -15.53 -10.24
CA GLN A 131 23.10 -15.56 -9.60
C GLN A 131 22.39 -14.21 -9.73
N VAL A 132 23.07 -13.09 -9.41
CA VAL A 132 22.47 -11.75 -9.54
C VAL A 132 22.12 -11.43 -10.98
N LYS A 133 22.95 -11.86 -11.94
CA LYS A 133 22.68 -11.65 -13.35
C LYS A 133 21.46 -12.44 -13.84
N ILE A 134 21.22 -13.63 -13.31
CA ILE A 134 20.00 -14.40 -13.60
C ILE A 134 18.77 -13.68 -13.03
N ILE A 135 18.85 -13.17 -11.80
CA ILE A 135 17.75 -12.42 -11.16
C ILE A 135 17.40 -11.18 -11.98
N ASP A 136 18.41 -10.41 -12.38
CA ASP A 136 18.28 -9.21 -13.20
C ASP A 136 17.61 -9.49 -14.55
N VAL A 137 18.07 -10.52 -15.26
CA VAL A 137 17.47 -10.95 -16.53
C VAL A 137 16.03 -11.45 -16.35
N ALA A 138 15.75 -12.20 -15.27
CA ALA A 138 14.41 -12.68 -14.98
C ALA A 138 13.45 -11.52 -14.68
N TRP A 139 13.91 -10.49 -13.96
CA TRP A 139 13.17 -9.27 -13.69
C TRP A 139 12.84 -8.50 -14.97
N ASP A 140 13.82 -8.29 -15.84
CA ASP A 140 13.62 -7.57 -17.11
C ASP A 140 12.61 -8.26 -18.03
N ILE A 141 12.63 -9.60 -18.07
CA ILE A 141 11.68 -10.39 -18.86
C ILE A 141 10.29 -10.36 -18.22
N GLY A 142 10.20 -10.69 -16.93
CA GLY A 142 8.94 -10.86 -16.22
C GLY A 142 8.25 -9.54 -15.88
N VAL A 143 8.94 -8.63 -15.20
CA VAL A 143 8.37 -7.33 -14.84
C VAL A 143 8.43 -6.39 -16.01
N GLY A 144 9.57 -6.29 -16.71
CA GLY A 144 9.71 -5.37 -17.85
C GLY A 144 8.80 -5.72 -19.04
N ARG A 145 9.05 -6.84 -19.73
CA ARG A 145 8.36 -7.17 -20.99
C ARG A 145 6.95 -7.70 -20.80
N LEU A 146 6.73 -8.61 -19.86
CA LEU A 146 5.39 -9.12 -19.58
C LEU A 146 4.52 -8.02 -18.93
N GLY A 147 5.09 -7.19 -18.03
CA GLY A 147 4.41 -6.00 -17.52
C GLY A 147 4.00 -5.04 -18.64
N GLN A 148 4.88 -4.71 -19.57
CA GLN A 148 4.55 -3.88 -20.75
C GLN A 148 3.35 -4.44 -21.53
N THR A 149 3.30 -5.76 -21.73
CA THR A 149 2.20 -6.43 -22.43
C THR A 149 0.88 -6.28 -21.68
N ILE A 150 0.89 -6.41 -20.35
CA ILE A 150 -0.28 -6.22 -19.49
C ILE A 150 -0.76 -4.76 -19.56
N LEU A 151 0.15 -3.79 -19.45
CA LEU A 151 -0.16 -2.36 -19.55
C LEU A 151 -0.81 -2.04 -20.91
N ALA A 152 -0.26 -2.57 -22.00
CA ALA A 152 -0.80 -2.41 -23.34
C ALA A 152 -2.20 -3.01 -23.48
N TYR A 153 -2.43 -4.21 -22.94
CA TYR A 153 -3.72 -4.89 -22.99
C TYR A 153 -4.84 -4.08 -22.30
N PHE A 154 -4.63 -3.64 -21.06
CA PHE A 154 -5.65 -2.87 -20.32
C PHE A 154 -5.89 -1.49 -20.94
N SER A 155 -4.81 -0.82 -21.36
CA SER A 155 -4.91 0.48 -22.04
C SER A 155 -5.71 0.36 -23.34
N TRP A 156 -5.42 -0.67 -24.15
CA TRP A 156 -6.17 -0.95 -25.38
C TRP A 156 -7.67 -1.18 -25.10
N LYS A 157 -8.00 -1.94 -24.06
CA LYS A 157 -9.41 -2.19 -23.69
C LYS A 157 -10.13 -0.92 -23.25
N ALA A 158 -9.50 -0.04 -22.49
CA ALA A 158 -10.10 1.25 -22.13
C ALA A 158 -10.22 2.19 -23.34
N PHE A 159 -9.16 2.29 -24.15
CA PHE A 159 -9.08 3.21 -25.28
C PHE A 159 -10.06 2.86 -26.40
N SER A 160 -10.21 1.58 -26.73
CA SER A 160 -11.15 1.12 -27.77
C SER A 160 -12.61 1.46 -27.44
N VAL A 161 -13.01 1.39 -26.16
CA VAL A 161 -14.35 1.76 -25.69
C VAL A 161 -14.51 3.30 -25.69
N TYR A 162 -13.49 4.03 -25.25
CA TYR A 162 -13.50 5.50 -25.24
C TYR A 162 -13.58 6.11 -26.64
N VAL A 163 -12.78 5.60 -27.59
CA VAL A 163 -12.81 6.05 -28.98
C VAL A 163 -14.19 5.83 -29.57
N ARG A 164 -14.85 4.69 -29.29
CA ARG A 164 -16.20 4.41 -29.78
C ARG A 164 -17.20 5.46 -29.29
N LEU A 165 -17.21 5.72 -27.98
CA LEU A 165 -18.10 6.73 -27.41
C LEU A 165 -17.85 8.11 -28.01
N SER A 166 -16.60 8.41 -28.37
CA SER A 166 -16.25 9.66 -29.02
C SER A 166 -16.74 9.72 -30.48
N MET A 167 -16.74 8.58 -31.19
CA MET A 167 -17.25 8.49 -32.57
C MET A 167 -18.75 8.77 -32.69
N GLU A 168 -19.51 8.60 -31.61
CA GLU A 168 -20.94 8.93 -31.56
C GLU A 168 -21.20 10.44 -31.58
N HIS A 169 -20.20 11.26 -31.25
CA HIS A 169 -20.35 12.72 -31.15
C HIS A 169 -19.47 13.47 -32.13
N ALA A 170 -18.32 12.90 -32.49
CA ALA A 170 -17.42 13.46 -33.49
C ALA A 170 -16.95 12.33 -34.42
N PRO A 171 -17.26 12.38 -35.73
CA PRO A 171 -16.82 11.35 -36.65
C PRO A 171 -15.29 11.36 -36.78
N ILE A 172 -14.69 10.17 -36.70
CA ILE A 172 -13.24 9.98 -36.86
C ILE A 172 -12.90 9.69 -38.32
N THR A 173 -11.62 9.79 -38.69
CA THR A 173 -11.18 9.48 -40.07
C THR A 173 -11.16 7.96 -40.30
N TYR A 174 -11.29 7.53 -41.56
CA TYR A 174 -11.21 6.10 -41.93
C TYR A 174 -9.93 5.45 -41.42
N ARG A 175 -8.84 6.21 -41.44
CA ARG A 175 -7.53 5.75 -41.01
C ARG A 175 -7.48 5.48 -39.51
N THR A 176 -7.98 6.41 -38.70
CA THR A 176 -8.07 6.23 -37.24
C THR A 176 -8.95 5.03 -36.89
N PHE A 177 -10.11 4.91 -37.55
CA PHE A 177 -11.00 3.77 -37.35
C PHE A 177 -10.32 2.43 -37.67
N TRP A 178 -9.64 2.35 -38.82
CA TRP A 178 -8.89 1.15 -39.21
C TRP A 178 -7.79 0.80 -38.20
N THR A 179 -7.01 1.78 -37.75
CA THR A 179 -5.94 1.54 -36.77
C THR A 179 -6.47 1.09 -35.41
N THR A 180 -7.66 1.55 -34.99
CA THR A 180 -8.23 1.25 -33.67
C THR A 180 -9.07 -0.03 -33.65
N TYR A 181 -9.70 -0.42 -34.75
CA TYR A 181 -10.62 -1.56 -34.76
C TYR A 181 -10.17 -2.74 -35.63
N MET A 182 -9.20 -2.54 -36.54
CA MET A 182 -8.76 -3.58 -37.46
C MET A 182 -7.28 -3.96 -37.38
N GLN A 183 -6.39 -3.06 -36.94
CA GLN A 183 -5.00 -3.45 -36.70
C GLN A 183 -4.86 -4.11 -35.33
N HIS A 184 -4.49 -5.40 -35.32
CA HIS A 184 -4.21 -6.17 -34.11
C HIS A 184 -2.75 -6.06 -33.63
N GLU A 185 -1.92 -5.28 -34.33
CA GLU A 185 -0.49 -5.16 -34.04
C GLU A 185 -0.15 -3.85 -33.32
N ALA A 186 0.32 -3.96 -32.08
CA ALA A 186 0.93 -2.87 -31.32
C ALA A 186 2.33 -2.57 -31.90
N SER A 187 2.40 -1.87 -33.04
CA SER A 187 3.67 -1.40 -33.61
C SER A 187 3.89 0.10 -33.36
N PHE A 188 5.17 0.50 -33.34
CA PHE A 188 5.62 1.87 -33.08
C PHE A 188 5.07 2.91 -34.07
N ARG A 189 4.95 2.53 -35.35
CA ARG A 189 4.49 3.41 -36.43
C ARG A 189 3.01 3.83 -36.28
N PRO A 190 2.05 2.93 -35.97
CA PRO A 190 0.68 3.27 -35.61
C PRO A 190 0.55 4.26 -34.45
N ILE A 191 1.38 4.17 -33.41
CA ILE A 191 1.34 5.09 -32.25
C ILE A 191 1.67 6.52 -32.69
N ILE A 192 2.80 6.72 -33.39
CA ILE A 192 3.20 8.04 -33.92
C ILE A 192 2.14 8.58 -34.88
N ARG A 193 1.55 7.72 -35.71
CA ARG A 193 0.50 8.11 -36.66
C ARG A 193 -0.80 8.47 -35.95
N ALA A 194 -1.19 7.74 -34.92
CA ALA A 194 -2.36 8.04 -34.09
C ALA A 194 -2.18 9.39 -33.37
N ILE A 195 -1.00 9.62 -32.79
CA ILE A 195 -0.61 10.92 -32.20
C ILE A 195 -0.79 12.04 -33.22
N ARG A 196 -0.25 11.88 -34.43
CA ARG A 196 -0.36 12.89 -35.50
C ARG A 196 -1.79 13.12 -35.97
N ASP A 197 -2.57 12.06 -36.16
CA ASP A 197 -3.96 12.19 -36.64
C ASP A 197 -4.87 12.81 -35.58
N PHE A 198 -4.66 12.50 -34.29
CA PHE A 198 -5.40 13.11 -33.17
C PHE A 198 -5.03 14.58 -32.93
N THR A 199 -3.75 14.95 -33.08
CA THR A 199 -3.28 16.31 -32.82
C THR A 199 -3.49 17.26 -34.00
N SER A 200 -3.37 16.78 -35.24
CA SER A 200 -3.33 17.65 -36.44
C SER A 200 -4.59 17.62 -37.31
N ARG A 201 -5.41 16.56 -37.29
CA ARG A 201 -6.50 16.40 -38.28
C ARG A 201 -7.90 16.56 -37.70
N ARG A 202 -8.28 15.79 -36.67
CA ARG A 202 -9.56 15.94 -35.95
C ARG A 202 -9.42 15.47 -34.51
N GLY A 203 -9.61 16.39 -33.56
CA GLY A 203 -9.53 16.10 -32.13
C GLY A 203 -10.75 15.31 -31.62
N LEU A 204 -10.52 14.41 -30.68
CA LEU A 204 -11.58 13.79 -29.86
C LEU A 204 -12.26 14.87 -28.99
N ARG A 205 -13.47 14.57 -28.49
CA ARG A 205 -14.26 15.52 -27.67
C ARG A 205 -13.48 16.06 -26.46
N SER A 206 -12.64 15.25 -25.83
CA SER A 206 -11.81 15.67 -24.70
C SER A 206 -10.34 15.73 -25.10
N LYS A 207 -9.77 16.94 -25.08
CA LYS A 207 -8.32 17.17 -25.22
C LYS A 207 -7.54 16.48 -24.10
N THR A 208 -8.08 16.44 -22.88
CA THR A 208 -7.47 15.77 -21.72
C THR A 208 -7.35 14.27 -21.92
N ALA A 209 -8.41 13.61 -22.42
CA ALA A 209 -8.37 12.17 -22.70
C ALA A 209 -7.35 11.82 -23.78
N MET A 210 -7.22 12.68 -24.80
CA MET A 210 -6.23 12.53 -25.85
C MET A 210 -4.81 12.65 -25.32
N ILE A 211 -4.51 13.69 -24.53
CA ILE A 211 -3.19 13.87 -23.90
C ILE A 211 -2.86 12.65 -23.03
N PHE A 212 -3.82 12.17 -22.25
CA PHE A 212 -3.65 10.97 -21.43
C PHE A 212 -3.36 9.70 -22.27
N MET A 213 -4.10 9.48 -23.36
CA MET A 213 -3.87 8.34 -24.26
C MET A 213 -2.46 8.37 -24.86
N ILE A 214 -2.00 9.56 -25.28
CA ILE A 214 -0.65 9.75 -25.84
C ILE A 214 0.42 9.51 -24.76
N ALA A 215 0.27 10.12 -23.59
CA ALA A 215 1.19 9.94 -22.46
C ALA A 215 1.27 8.46 -22.04
N THR A 216 0.14 7.75 -22.02
CA THR A 216 0.08 6.30 -21.74
C THR A 216 0.84 5.49 -22.79
N MET A 217 0.69 5.81 -24.08
CA MET A 217 1.44 5.11 -25.14
C MET A 217 2.96 5.30 -24.99
N VAL A 218 3.40 6.53 -24.66
CA VAL A 218 4.81 6.82 -24.39
C VAL A 218 5.30 6.06 -23.15
N PHE A 219 4.52 6.08 -22.07
CA PHE A 219 4.84 5.36 -20.83
C PHE A 219 4.98 3.85 -21.07
N ILE A 220 4.03 3.22 -21.77
CA ILE A 220 4.09 1.78 -22.10
C ILE A 220 5.36 1.45 -22.90
N MET A 221 5.77 2.31 -23.83
CA MET A 221 7.01 2.10 -24.59
C MET A 221 8.26 2.25 -23.72
N ALA A 222 8.27 3.19 -22.78
CA ALA A 222 9.39 3.43 -21.87
C ALA A 222 9.45 2.43 -20.69
N PHE A 223 8.34 1.74 -20.39
CA PHE A 223 8.20 0.92 -19.19
C PHE A 223 9.27 -0.17 -19.02
N PRO A 224 9.64 -0.97 -20.05
CA PRO A 224 10.73 -1.95 -19.89
C PRO A 224 12.06 -1.30 -19.52
N THR A 225 12.36 -0.12 -20.08
CA THR A 225 13.58 0.63 -19.77
C THR A 225 13.55 1.17 -18.34
N LEU A 226 12.41 1.70 -17.88
CA LEU A 226 12.23 2.14 -16.49
C LEU A 226 12.35 0.97 -15.52
N ALA A 227 11.74 -0.17 -15.85
CA ALA A 227 11.77 -1.37 -15.01
C ALA A 227 13.18 -1.97 -14.87
N SER A 228 13.98 -1.90 -15.93
CA SER A 228 15.38 -2.32 -15.91
C SER A 228 16.26 -1.31 -15.17
N ALA A 229 16.04 -0.01 -15.40
CA ALA A 229 16.85 1.04 -14.78
C ALA A 229 16.66 1.13 -13.25
N MET A 230 15.45 0.84 -12.75
CA MET A 230 15.16 0.92 -11.31
C MET A 230 15.75 -0.24 -10.50
N THR A 231 16.21 -1.29 -11.16
CA THR A 231 16.86 -2.45 -10.54
C THR A 231 18.29 -2.61 -11.00
N GLY A 232 19.05 -3.42 -10.27
CA GLY A 232 20.36 -3.83 -10.71
C GLY A 232 21.10 -4.55 -9.60
N TYR A 233 22.40 -4.70 -9.80
CA TYR A 233 23.28 -5.31 -8.81
C TYR A 233 24.56 -4.51 -8.64
N THR A 234 25.09 -4.54 -7.43
CA THR A 234 26.38 -3.94 -7.08
C THR A 234 27.17 -4.90 -6.21
N ALA A 235 28.48 -4.71 -6.12
CA ALA A 235 29.31 -5.50 -5.22
C ALA A 235 28.95 -5.16 -3.76
N ASN A 236 28.94 -6.18 -2.90
CA ASN A 236 28.85 -5.95 -1.47
C ASN A 236 30.14 -5.32 -1.00
N ASN A 237 30.06 -4.14 -0.40
CA ASN A 237 31.24 -3.40 0.06
C ASN A 237 31.25 -3.29 1.58
N ASN A 238 32.43 -3.50 2.16
CA ASN A 238 32.69 -3.27 3.58
C ASN A 238 33.73 -2.16 3.76
N ALA A 239 33.58 -1.39 4.84
CA ALA A 239 34.55 -0.37 5.21
C ALA A 239 35.81 -1.01 5.79
N VAL A 240 36.96 -0.66 5.22
CA VAL A 240 38.30 -1.02 5.73
C VAL A 240 39.12 0.24 5.95
N ILE A 241 39.92 0.25 7.01
CA ILE A 241 40.83 1.35 7.34
C ILE A 241 42.23 0.98 6.84
N LYS A 242 42.83 1.84 6.02
CA LYS A 242 44.23 1.68 5.60
C LYS A 242 45.16 2.40 6.57
N PHE A 243 46.17 1.71 7.06
CA PHE A 243 47.19 2.31 7.90
C PHE A 243 48.38 2.80 7.07
N ILE A 244 49.20 3.68 7.65
CA ILE A 244 50.39 4.26 7.01
C ILE A 244 51.41 3.18 6.62
N ASP A 245 51.46 2.07 7.37
CA ASP A 245 52.33 0.92 7.10
C ASP A 245 51.83 0.04 5.93
N GLY A 246 50.68 0.38 5.32
CA GLY A 246 50.06 -0.37 4.24
C GLY A 246 49.19 -1.55 4.68
N THR A 247 49.10 -1.83 5.99
CA THR A 247 48.18 -2.83 6.54
C THR A 247 46.74 -2.33 6.50
N GLN A 248 45.78 -3.24 6.60
CA GLN A 248 44.35 -2.91 6.53
C GLN A 248 43.61 -3.68 7.62
N ALA A 249 42.67 -3.00 8.29
CA ALA A 249 41.78 -3.63 9.25
C ALA A 249 40.31 -3.34 8.89
N PRO A 250 39.40 -4.32 9.03
CA PRO A 250 37.97 -4.07 8.93
C PRO A 250 37.51 -3.04 9.94
N PHE A 251 36.67 -2.08 9.53
CA PHE A 251 36.13 -1.08 10.44
C PHE A 251 35.29 -1.70 11.58
N THR A 252 34.72 -2.89 11.35
CA THR A 252 33.96 -3.65 12.36
C THR A 252 34.79 -4.07 13.57
N GLU A 253 36.12 -4.09 13.46
CA GLU A 253 37.01 -4.40 14.59
C GLU A 253 37.28 -3.19 15.50
N PHE A 254 36.90 -1.98 15.07
CA PHE A 254 37.10 -0.75 15.83
C PHE A 254 35.98 -0.55 16.85
N GLN A 255 36.35 -0.37 18.13
CA GLN A 255 35.39 -0.11 19.19
C GLN A 255 35.28 1.39 19.44
N LYS A 256 34.09 1.97 19.19
CA LYS A 256 33.80 3.39 19.43
C LYS A 256 33.63 3.66 20.93
N PHE A 257 34.22 4.74 21.42
CA PHE A 257 34.00 5.25 22.78
C PHE A 257 33.91 6.78 22.76
N GLU A 258 33.02 7.34 23.58
CA GLU A 258 32.75 8.79 23.62
C GLU A 258 33.17 9.42 24.96
N HIS A 259 33.41 8.61 25.98
CA HIS A 259 33.72 9.08 27.33
C HIS A 259 34.93 8.35 27.92
N ILE A 260 35.80 9.12 28.59
CA ILE A 260 36.90 8.60 29.39
C ILE A 260 36.71 9.09 30.83
N ILE A 261 36.65 8.15 31.78
CA ILE A 261 36.54 8.44 33.22
C ILE A 261 37.93 8.29 33.83
N HIS A 262 38.60 9.41 34.09
CA HIS A 262 39.96 9.41 34.61
C HIS A 262 40.06 8.80 36.01
N ASP A 263 39.03 9.01 36.83
CA ASP A 263 38.97 8.59 38.23
C ASP A 263 38.03 7.38 38.46
N GLY A 264 37.98 6.45 37.48
CA GLY A 264 37.14 5.25 37.51
C GLY A 264 37.30 4.36 38.75
N ASN A 265 38.44 4.42 39.45
CA ASN A 265 38.66 3.69 40.70
C ASN A 265 37.61 4.02 41.78
N ARG A 266 37.04 5.23 41.77
CA ARG A 266 36.03 5.69 42.73
C ARG A 266 34.70 4.95 42.59
N ILE A 267 34.49 4.31 41.45
CA ILE A 267 33.33 3.49 41.11
C ILE A 267 33.71 2.03 40.83
N ASN A 268 34.85 1.58 41.37
CA ASN A 268 35.38 0.20 41.23
C ASN A 268 35.66 -0.21 39.77
N LEU A 269 36.04 0.76 38.93
CA LEU A 269 36.54 0.55 37.57
C LEU A 269 38.05 0.83 37.50
N THR A 270 38.67 0.56 36.36
CA THR A 270 40.08 0.93 36.14
C THR A 270 40.27 2.44 36.11
N SER A 271 41.47 2.91 36.42
CA SER A 271 41.87 4.30 36.14
C SER A 271 41.83 4.54 34.63
N ASP A 272 41.41 5.72 34.19
CA ASP A 272 41.17 6.03 32.77
C ASP A 272 40.26 5.02 32.06
N TYR A 273 39.09 4.75 32.65
CA TYR A 273 38.12 3.82 32.10
C TYR A 273 37.46 4.40 30.83
N LYS A 274 37.51 3.65 29.72
CA LYS A 274 36.89 4.03 28.44
C LYS A 274 35.50 3.41 28.36
N VAL A 275 34.47 4.23 28.13
CA VAL A 275 33.08 3.78 28.03
C VAL A 275 32.74 3.55 26.57
N PHE A 276 32.51 2.30 26.16
CA PHE A 276 32.25 1.94 24.78
C PHE A 276 30.75 2.07 24.44
N SER A 277 30.48 2.67 23.29
CA SER A 277 29.13 2.87 22.79
C SER A 277 28.55 1.56 22.25
N GLY A 278 27.38 1.17 22.76
CA GLY A 278 26.57 0.05 22.22
C GLY A 278 27.13 -1.36 22.46
N LYS A 279 28.07 -1.53 23.40
CA LYS A 279 28.64 -2.85 23.75
C LYS A 279 27.86 -3.50 24.88
N GLU A 280 27.24 -4.65 24.59
CA GLU A 280 26.56 -5.47 25.58
C GLU A 280 27.55 -5.95 26.66
N GLY A 281 27.26 -5.65 27.92
CA GLY A 281 28.14 -5.97 29.06
C GLY A 281 29.13 -4.87 29.48
N ASP A 282 29.16 -3.72 28.79
CA ASP A 282 29.80 -2.52 29.32
C ASP A 282 29.03 -2.00 30.55
N VAL A 283 29.72 -1.30 31.46
CA VAL A 283 29.16 -0.69 32.69
C VAL A 283 27.93 0.15 32.34
N CYS A 284 27.91 0.72 31.13
CA CYS A 284 26.79 1.42 30.57
C CYS A 284 26.50 0.89 29.19
N GLY A 285 25.70 -0.18 29.12
CA GLY A 285 25.44 -0.89 27.86
C GLY A 285 24.86 -0.04 26.72
N TRP A 286 24.46 1.20 26.98
CA TRP A 286 24.05 2.23 26.02
C TRP A 286 24.48 3.59 26.63
N ASP A 287 24.99 4.54 25.82
CA ASP A 287 25.64 5.83 26.20
C ASP A 287 24.86 6.74 27.20
N ASP A 288 23.67 6.32 27.60
CA ASP A 288 22.70 7.05 28.39
C ASP A 288 23.13 7.26 29.86
N CYS A 289 23.88 6.33 30.48
CA CYS A 289 24.21 6.46 31.92
C CYS A 289 25.17 7.65 32.20
N VAL A 290 26.20 7.83 31.36
CA VAL A 290 27.26 8.81 31.57
C VAL A 290 26.70 10.18 31.24
N ALA A 291 25.98 10.27 30.12
CA ALA A 291 25.25 11.45 29.72
C ALA A 291 24.25 11.90 30.79
N GLN A 292 23.48 10.98 31.38
CA GLN A 292 22.56 11.29 32.50
C GLN A 292 23.29 11.78 33.75
N TYR A 293 24.41 11.15 34.11
CA TYR A 293 25.22 11.59 35.24
C TYR A 293 25.79 13.00 35.04
N ILE A 294 26.36 13.27 33.85
CA ILE A 294 26.88 14.58 33.48
C ILE A 294 25.77 15.63 33.52
N ASN A 295 24.59 15.33 32.96
CA ASN A 295 23.46 16.27 32.94
C ASN A 295 22.94 16.57 34.36
N LYS A 296 23.01 15.60 35.28
CA LYS A 296 22.51 15.75 36.65
C LYS A 296 23.48 16.45 37.60
N TYR A 297 24.77 16.11 37.55
CA TYR A 297 25.75 16.57 38.56
C TYR A 297 26.85 17.48 37.97
N GLY A 298 27.02 17.50 36.65
CA GLY A 298 28.11 18.19 35.97
C GLY A 298 29.47 17.47 36.09
N ILE A 299 30.43 17.92 35.29
CA ILE A 299 31.81 17.41 35.25
C ILE A 299 32.65 18.19 36.28
N LEU A 300 33.43 17.49 37.11
CA LEU A 300 34.36 18.10 38.08
C LEU A 300 33.73 19.19 38.99
N ASN A 301 32.49 19.00 39.41
CA ASN A 301 31.78 19.94 40.27
C ASN A 301 32.06 19.61 41.75
N ASN A 302 32.09 20.62 42.63
CA ASN A 302 32.38 20.44 44.07
C ASN A 302 31.17 19.91 44.88
N THR A 303 30.32 19.11 44.24
CA THR A 303 29.13 18.52 44.84
C THR A 303 29.33 17.02 45.03
N ALA A 304 28.87 16.48 46.15
CA ALA A 304 28.74 15.04 46.29
C ALA A 304 27.75 14.52 45.24
N SER A 305 27.99 13.31 44.72
CA SER A 305 27.16 12.71 43.68
C SER A 305 27.00 11.23 43.94
N ASN A 306 25.99 10.62 43.32
CA ASN A 306 25.79 9.18 43.38
C ASN A 306 25.77 8.63 41.96
N TRP A 307 26.60 7.62 41.72
CA TRP A 307 26.61 6.89 40.44
C TRP A 307 25.65 5.70 40.51
N THR A 308 24.83 5.56 39.47
CA THR A 308 23.89 4.45 39.30
C THR A 308 24.27 3.69 38.05
N VAL A 309 24.63 2.43 38.20
CA VAL A 309 24.83 1.51 37.08
C VAL A 309 23.46 0.92 36.73
N PRO A 310 22.85 1.25 35.57
CA PRO A 310 21.63 0.59 35.16
C PRO A 310 21.94 -0.86 34.77
N VAL A 311 22.01 -1.76 35.77
CA VAL A 311 22.11 -3.20 35.51
C VAL A 311 20.73 -3.66 35.06
N ARG A 312 20.61 -3.96 33.77
CA ARG A 312 19.38 -4.52 33.19
C ARG A 312 19.13 -5.88 33.89
N ALA A 313 18.09 -5.93 34.74
CA ALA A 313 17.51 -7.11 35.42
C ALA A 313 17.69 -7.28 36.95
N VAL A 314 18.10 -6.27 37.73
CA VAL A 314 18.03 -6.35 39.20
C VAL A 314 17.30 -5.13 39.77
N SER A 315 16.22 -5.38 40.51
CA SER A 315 15.37 -4.37 41.16
C SER A 315 16.05 -3.60 42.30
N ASP A 316 17.26 -3.98 42.67
CA ASP A 316 18.12 -3.31 43.64
C ASP A 316 19.37 -2.78 42.93
N VAL A 317 19.29 -1.54 42.42
CA VAL A 317 20.45 -0.87 41.82
C VAL A 317 21.38 -0.41 42.94
N PRO A 318 22.63 -0.93 43.04
CA PRO A 318 23.56 -0.45 44.05
C PRO A 318 23.97 0.99 43.72
N TYR A 319 23.63 1.93 44.60
CA TYR A 319 24.10 3.30 44.54
C TYR A 319 25.53 3.36 45.07
N ILE A 320 26.47 3.86 44.26
CA ILE A 320 27.83 4.13 44.71
C ILE A 320 27.91 5.60 45.12
N PRO A 321 28.00 5.93 46.42
CA PRO A 321 28.15 7.31 46.87
C PRO A 321 29.56 7.82 46.57
N ILE A 322 29.64 8.96 45.90
CA ILE A 322 30.88 9.59 45.46
C ILE A 322 31.04 10.90 46.24
N GLN A 323 32.07 10.95 47.10
CA GLN A 323 32.44 12.17 47.84
C GLN A 323 32.81 13.30 46.87
N SER A 324 32.66 14.57 47.24
CA SER A 324 33.06 15.69 46.35
C SER A 324 34.56 15.66 46.02
N PRO A 325 35.00 16.03 44.79
CA PRO A 325 34.22 16.52 43.65
C PRO A 325 33.55 15.40 42.83
N THR A 326 32.66 15.73 41.88
CA THR A 326 32.07 14.77 40.93
C THR A 326 33.15 14.10 40.06
N LEU A 327 32.78 13.06 39.30
CA LEU A 327 33.74 12.31 38.46
C LEU A 327 34.44 13.22 37.45
N ASN A 328 35.71 12.90 37.19
CA ASN A 328 36.52 13.54 36.15
C ASN A 328 36.31 12.81 34.82
N ILE A 329 35.45 13.39 33.98
CA ILE A 329 35.03 12.78 32.73
C ILE A 329 35.46 13.67 31.56
N GLU A 330 36.22 13.10 30.64
CA GLU A 330 36.48 13.69 29.33
C GLU A 330 35.39 13.25 28.34
N VAL A 331 34.81 14.21 27.64
CA VAL A 331 33.71 13.99 26.69
C VAL A 331 34.19 14.30 25.29
N HIS A 332 34.17 13.29 24.43
CA HIS A 332 34.39 13.43 23.00
C HIS A 332 33.04 13.46 22.28
N VAL A 333 32.68 14.64 21.78
CA VAL A 333 31.42 14.86 21.04
C VAL A 333 31.49 14.18 19.68
N LYS A 334 30.33 13.89 19.05
CA LYS A 334 30.16 13.20 17.76
C LYS A 334 31.28 13.35 16.72
N ASP A 335 31.77 14.57 16.47
CA ASP A 335 32.79 14.83 15.45
C ASP A 335 34.24 14.50 15.89
N ASP A 336 34.47 14.37 17.20
CA ASP A 336 35.73 14.03 17.83
C ASP A 336 35.72 12.62 18.46
N ALA A 337 34.75 11.78 18.08
CA ALA A 337 34.62 10.42 18.60
C ALA A 337 35.92 9.61 18.43
N LEU A 338 36.25 8.83 19.46
CA LEU A 338 37.46 8.03 19.52
C LEU A 338 37.16 6.56 19.28
N PHE A 339 38.11 5.88 18.66
CA PHE A 339 38.01 4.47 18.32
C PHE A 339 39.24 3.73 18.84
N LEU A 340 39.02 2.56 19.43
CA LEU A 340 40.08 1.69 19.92
C LEU A 340 40.28 0.52 18.96
N TYR A 341 41.53 0.33 18.52
CA TYR A 341 41.94 -0.84 17.75
C TYR A 341 43.37 -1.23 18.13
N ASN A 342 43.61 -2.51 18.45
CA ASN A 342 44.91 -3.03 18.91
C ASN A 342 45.56 -2.17 20.02
N ASN A 343 44.79 -1.79 21.03
CA ASN A 343 45.21 -0.90 22.14
C ASN A 343 45.66 0.52 21.74
N MET A 344 45.53 0.89 20.47
CA MET A 344 45.79 2.25 19.99
C MET A 344 44.47 2.99 19.76
N THR A 345 44.49 4.29 20.07
CA THR A 345 43.34 5.16 19.92
C THR A 345 43.45 5.98 18.64
N TYR A 346 42.40 5.97 17.84
CA TYR A 346 42.28 6.71 16.58
C TYR A 346 41.16 7.73 16.68
N ASN A 347 41.38 8.92 16.13
CA ASN A 347 40.35 9.94 16.05
C ASN A 347 39.50 9.74 14.79
N LEU A 348 38.26 10.24 14.84
CA LEU A 348 37.33 10.13 13.72
C LEU A 348 37.86 10.76 12.41
N PRO A 349 38.51 11.94 12.40
CA PRO A 349 39.06 12.51 11.16
C PRO A 349 40.07 11.57 10.47
N TYR A 350 40.99 10.96 11.24
CA TYR A 350 41.94 10.00 10.67
C TYR A 350 41.22 8.80 10.06
N LEU A 351 40.20 8.26 10.71
CA LEU A 351 39.45 7.14 10.16
C LEU A 351 38.70 7.53 8.90
N LYS A 352 38.06 8.70 8.85
CA LYS A 352 37.38 9.17 7.63
C LYS A 352 38.34 9.35 6.45
N ASP A 353 39.53 9.91 6.70
CA ASP A 353 40.54 10.15 5.66
C ASP A 353 41.19 8.87 5.14
N ASN A 354 41.22 7.81 5.96
CA ASN A 354 41.86 6.53 5.63
C ASN A 354 40.89 5.37 5.38
N ALA A 355 39.58 5.60 5.57
CA ALA A 355 38.54 4.61 5.31
C ALA A 355 38.29 4.47 3.81
N ILE A 356 38.23 3.22 3.36
CA ILE A 356 37.94 2.87 1.98
C ILE A 356 36.91 1.75 1.96
N CYS A 357 35.93 1.85 1.08
CA CYS A 357 34.98 0.79 0.84
C CYS A 357 35.55 -0.21 -0.18
N GLN A 358 35.67 -1.47 0.22
CA GLN A 358 36.20 -2.54 -0.64
C GLN A 358 35.19 -3.69 -0.81
N PRO A 359 35.18 -4.36 -1.97
CA PRO A 359 34.32 -5.52 -2.21
C PRO A 359 34.61 -6.67 -1.25
N VAL A 360 33.56 -7.27 -0.70
CA VAL A 360 33.61 -8.43 0.18
C VAL A 360 33.94 -9.67 -0.63
N MET A 361 35.00 -10.37 -0.20
CA MET A 361 35.46 -11.62 -0.79
C MET A 361 35.07 -12.80 0.12
N VAL A 362 34.38 -13.79 -0.45
CA VAL A 362 34.08 -15.07 0.19
C VAL A 362 34.71 -16.16 -0.67
N GLU A 363 35.59 -16.98 -0.09
CA GLU A 363 36.31 -18.04 -0.82
C GLU A 363 37.04 -17.53 -2.10
N SER A 364 37.62 -16.34 -2.03
CA SER A 364 38.28 -15.64 -3.17
C SER A 364 37.33 -15.20 -4.29
N GLN A 365 36.02 -15.17 -4.06
CA GLN A 365 35.03 -14.65 -4.99
C GLN A 365 34.34 -13.40 -4.43
N GLN A 366 34.12 -12.41 -5.28
CA GLN A 366 33.35 -11.22 -4.93
C GLN A 366 31.87 -11.57 -4.75
N THR A 367 31.27 -11.05 -3.69
CA THR A 367 29.83 -11.16 -3.46
C THR A 367 29.11 -9.92 -3.95
N TYR A 368 27.88 -10.11 -4.42
CA TYR A 368 27.02 -9.10 -5.01
C TYR A 368 25.67 -9.07 -4.31
N GLN A 369 25.06 -7.90 -4.28
CA GLN A 369 23.67 -7.71 -3.89
C GLN A 369 22.85 -7.29 -5.11
N TRP A 370 21.61 -7.77 -5.18
CA TRP A 370 20.62 -7.32 -6.17
C TRP A 370 19.58 -6.46 -5.46
N GLY A 371 19.10 -5.41 -6.10
CA GLY A 371 18.21 -4.47 -5.43
C GLY A 371 17.64 -3.37 -6.31
N PHE A 372 17.16 -2.34 -5.64
CA PHE A 372 16.47 -1.21 -6.25
C PHE A 372 17.18 0.13 -5.99
N SER A 373 17.11 1.01 -7.00
CA SER A 373 17.22 2.45 -6.77
C SER A 373 15.91 2.96 -6.19
N VAL A 374 15.97 3.49 -4.97
CA VAL A 374 14.78 4.01 -4.25
C VAL A 374 14.09 5.12 -5.03
N ILE A 375 14.86 6.04 -5.62
CA ILE A 375 14.28 7.17 -6.38
C ILE A 375 13.62 6.69 -7.67
N GLN A 376 14.27 5.79 -8.42
CA GLN A 376 13.69 5.30 -9.67
C GLN A 376 12.48 4.41 -9.44
N LEU A 377 12.51 3.60 -8.38
CA LEU A 377 11.37 2.81 -7.95
C LEU A 377 10.18 3.72 -7.63
N GLU A 378 10.38 4.77 -6.83
CA GLU A 378 9.32 5.73 -6.47
C GLU A 378 8.76 6.45 -7.70
N VAL A 379 9.62 6.96 -8.60
CA VAL A 379 9.18 7.59 -9.86
C VAL A 379 8.36 6.61 -10.70
N THR A 380 8.79 5.34 -10.78
CA THR A 380 8.07 4.30 -11.52
C THR A 380 6.72 3.99 -10.88
N LEU A 381 6.64 3.94 -9.54
CA LEU A 381 5.38 3.76 -8.80
C LEU A 381 4.40 4.91 -9.04
N ILE A 382 4.87 6.16 -9.00
CA ILE A 382 4.04 7.34 -9.29
C ILE A 382 3.49 7.27 -10.72
N LEU A 383 4.35 7.01 -11.71
CA LEU A 383 3.93 6.91 -13.11
C LEU A 383 2.93 5.75 -13.32
N LEU A 384 3.19 4.60 -12.70
CA LEU A 384 2.31 3.43 -12.77
C LEU A 384 0.96 3.71 -12.08
N THR A 385 0.95 4.50 -11.00
CA THR A 385 -0.26 4.94 -10.30
C THR A 385 -1.08 5.89 -11.18
N MET A 386 -0.44 6.91 -11.75
CA MET A 386 -1.08 7.84 -12.68
C MET A 386 -1.69 7.09 -13.88
N TRP A 387 -0.96 6.13 -14.45
CA TRP A 387 -1.44 5.27 -15.52
C TRP A 387 -2.66 4.45 -15.06
N THR A 388 -2.56 3.78 -13.91
CA THR A 388 -3.61 2.89 -13.40
C THR A 388 -4.92 3.64 -13.17
N PHE A 389 -4.87 4.78 -12.46
CA PHE A 389 -6.05 5.60 -12.21
C PHE A 389 -6.59 6.22 -13.49
N GLY A 390 -5.74 6.70 -14.40
CA GLY A 390 -6.21 7.29 -15.64
C GLY A 390 -6.91 6.29 -16.56
N VAL A 391 -6.39 5.06 -16.67
CA VAL A 391 -7.04 3.97 -17.42
C VAL A 391 -8.34 3.55 -16.73
N TRP A 392 -8.33 3.44 -15.40
CA TRP A 392 -9.51 3.09 -14.62
C TRP A 392 -10.63 4.13 -14.75
N ILE A 393 -10.32 5.43 -14.60
CA ILE A 393 -11.28 6.53 -14.74
C ILE A 393 -11.86 6.56 -16.16
N MET A 394 -11.02 6.39 -17.18
CA MET A 394 -11.47 6.39 -18.58
C MET A 394 -12.40 5.20 -18.86
N TRP A 395 -12.06 4.02 -18.36
CA TRP A 395 -12.94 2.86 -18.47
C TRP A 395 -14.25 3.08 -17.70
N LEU A 396 -14.20 3.55 -16.46
CA LEU A 396 -15.39 3.76 -15.63
C LEU A 396 -16.34 4.78 -16.25
N ASP A 397 -15.82 5.93 -16.72
CA ASP A 397 -16.61 6.98 -17.38
C ASP A 397 -17.35 6.44 -18.60
N THR A 398 -16.65 5.68 -19.44
CA THR A 398 -17.22 5.14 -20.67
C THR A 398 -18.21 4.02 -20.38
N HIS A 399 -17.90 3.16 -19.42
CA HIS A 399 -18.76 2.06 -19.02
C HIS A 399 -20.09 2.55 -18.43
N LEU A 400 -20.06 3.55 -17.55
CA LEU A 400 -21.27 4.14 -16.96
C LEU A 400 -22.16 4.80 -18.02
N LYS A 401 -21.55 5.53 -18.98
CA LYS A 401 -22.30 6.13 -20.09
C LYS A 401 -22.95 5.07 -20.98
N LEU A 402 -22.29 3.95 -21.21
CA LEU A 402 -22.85 2.85 -22.00
C LEU A 402 -23.96 2.11 -21.24
N ILE A 403 -23.81 1.84 -19.94
CA ILE A 403 -24.87 1.20 -19.12
C ILE A 403 -26.14 2.04 -19.16
N SER A 404 -26.02 3.37 -19.03
CA SER A 404 -27.18 4.27 -19.06
C SER A 404 -28.00 4.23 -20.35
N ARG A 405 -27.41 3.71 -21.44
CA ARG A 405 -27.99 3.72 -22.79
C ARG A 405 -28.50 2.36 -23.26
N GLY A 406 -28.37 1.30 -22.46
CA GLY A 406 -28.96 -0.02 -22.73
C GLY A 406 -28.31 -0.85 -23.86
N GLU A 407 -27.52 -0.25 -24.76
CA GLU A 407 -26.85 -0.96 -25.86
C GLU A 407 -25.34 -1.06 -25.68
N TYR A 408 -24.88 -2.27 -25.35
CA TYR A 408 -23.45 -2.60 -25.17
C TYR A 408 -22.98 -3.61 -26.22
N GLN A 409 -22.70 -3.15 -27.44
CA GLN A 409 -21.94 -3.96 -28.41
C GLN A 409 -20.94 -3.13 -29.20
N VAL A 410 -19.66 -3.14 -28.78
CA VAL A 410 -18.57 -2.51 -29.55
C VAL A 410 -18.46 -3.24 -30.90
N PRO A 411 -18.41 -2.53 -32.04
CA PRO A 411 -18.17 -3.16 -33.33
C PRO A 411 -16.83 -3.93 -33.26
N HIS A 412 -16.88 -5.24 -33.41
CA HIS A 412 -15.70 -6.10 -33.38
C HIS A 412 -15.56 -6.81 -34.73
N GLU A 413 -14.32 -6.92 -35.22
CA GLU A 413 -13.96 -7.67 -36.43
C GLU A 413 -14.86 -7.33 -37.63
N LEU A 414 -15.69 -8.28 -38.08
CA LEU A 414 -16.52 -8.17 -39.27
C LEU A 414 -17.55 -7.02 -39.16
N ASN A 415 -18.07 -6.76 -37.96
CA ASN A 415 -18.98 -5.63 -37.77
C ASN A 415 -18.27 -4.30 -37.99
N ALA A 416 -17.01 -4.17 -37.56
CA ALA A 416 -16.22 -2.97 -37.83
C ALA A 416 -15.98 -2.79 -39.34
N VAL A 417 -15.80 -3.89 -40.09
CA VAL A 417 -15.66 -3.86 -41.56
C VAL A 417 -16.92 -3.34 -42.22
N LEU A 418 -18.09 -3.84 -41.80
CA LEU A 418 -19.37 -3.39 -42.32
C LEU A 418 -19.61 -1.90 -42.04
N TYR A 419 -19.37 -1.45 -40.79
CA TYR A 419 -19.49 -0.04 -40.42
C TYR A 419 -18.58 0.88 -41.24
N LEU A 420 -17.34 0.45 -41.51
CA LEU A 420 -16.42 1.24 -42.34
C LEU A 420 -16.87 1.27 -43.81
N ALA A 421 -17.32 0.14 -44.34
CA ALA A 421 -17.79 0.03 -45.72
C ALA A 421 -19.03 0.91 -45.96
N ASP A 422 -19.97 0.92 -45.02
CA ASP A 422 -21.17 1.76 -45.09
C ASP A 422 -20.81 3.25 -44.98
N ALA A 423 -19.92 3.62 -44.06
CA ALA A 423 -19.44 5.01 -43.94
C ALA A 423 -18.74 5.50 -45.21
N ILE A 424 -17.93 4.65 -45.86
CA ILE A 424 -17.29 4.98 -47.15
C ILE A 424 -18.36 5.14 -48.23
N ARG A 425 -19.34 4.24 -48.29
CA ARG A 425 -20.41 4.31 -49.29
C ARG A 425 -21.24 5.59 -49.15
N ASP A 426 -21.53 6.01 -47.92
CA ASP A 426 -22.35 7.19 -47.65
C ASP A 426 -21.60 8.51 -47.90
N ASP A 427 -20.32 8.59 -47.53
CA ASP A 427 -19.49 9.77 -47.85
C ASP A 427 -19.32 9.94 -49.37
N PHE A 428 -19.16 8.86 -50.13
CA PHE A 428 -19.01 8.91 -51.60
C PHE A 428 -20.35 9.17 -52.33
N LYS A 429 -21.49 8.76 -51.77
CA LYS A 429 -22.82 9.18 -52.27
C LYS A 429 -22.97 10.71 -52.28
N CYS A 430 -22.46 11.39 -51.25
CA CYS A 430 -22.54 12.85 -51.16
C CYS A 430 -21.71 13.57 -52.25
N VAL A 431 -20.73 12.88 -52.83
CA VAL A 431 -19.84 13.41 -53.89
C VAL A 431 -20.29 12.95 -55.29
N GLY A 432 -21.30 12.08 -55.38
CA GLY A 432 -21.86 11.60 -56.65
C GLY A 432 -21.04 10.52 -57.35
N GLU A 433 -20.06 9.91 -56.68
CA GLU A 433 -19.12 8.96 -57.27
C GLU A 433 -19.24 7.57 -56.62
N LYS A 434 -19.09 6.49 -57.39
CA LYS A 434 -19.21 5.13 -56.85
C LYS A 434 -17.84 4.66 -56.32
N PRO A 435 -17.70 4.31 -55.04
CA PRO A 435 -16.40 3.91 -54.49
C PRO A 435 -15.88 2.60 -55.08
N GLY A 436 -16.76 1.72 -55.56
CA GLY A 436 -16.38 0.45 -56.19
C GLY A 436 -15.81 0.57 -57.61
N SER A 437 -15.85 1.75 -58.24
CA SER A 437 -15.27 1.96 -59.58
C SER A 437 -13.87 2.59 -59.56
N LEU A 438 -13.36 2.95 -58.38
CA LEU A 438 -12.04 3.57 -58.22
C LEU A 438 -10.98 2.52 -57.85
N ALA A 439 -9.78 2.66 -58.41
CA ALA A 439 -8.62 1.88 -57.96
C ALA A 439 -8.22 2.27 -56.53
N ASN A 440 -7.55 1.36 -55.80
CA ASN A 440 -7.29 1.53 -54.37
C ASN A 440 -6.46 2.79 -54.04
N ASP A 441 -5.50 3.15 -54.90
CA ASP A 441 -4.68 4.35 -54.74
C ASP A 441 -5.47 5.63 -55.05
N ASP A 442 -6.31 5.60 -56.07
CA ASP A 442 -7.19 6.71 -56.44
C ASP A 442 -8.24 6.96 -55.34
N LEU A 443 -8.83 5.89 -54.79
CA LEU A 443 -9.76 5.97 -53.65
C LEU A 443 -9.10 6.63 -52.43
N ARG A 444 -7.85 6.24 -52.11
CA ARG A 444 -7.10 6.81 -50.97
C ARG A 444 -6.65 8.25 -51.20
N ARG A 445 -6.32 8.61 -52.43
CA ARG A 445 -5.95 9.97 -52.81
C ARG A 445 -7.18 10.88 -52.75
N TYR A 446 -8.28 10.44 -53.35
CA TYR A 446 -9.54 11.16 -53.39
C TYR A 446 -10.13 11.38 -52.00
N ALA A 447 -10.12 10.34 -51.14
CA ALA A 447 -10.55 10.49 -49.74
C ALA A 447 -9.69 11.47 -48.93
N ARG A 448 -8.40 11.64 -49.28
CA ARG A 448 -7.52 12.62 -48.63
C ARG A 448 -7.78 14.03 -49.11
N GLU A 449 -7.86 14.22 -50.42
CA GLU A 449 -7.97 15.52 -51.07
C GLU A 449 -9.37 16.11 -50.90
N HIS A 450 -10.43 15.31 -51.11
CA HIS A 450 -11.81 15.79 -51.16
C HIS A 450 -12.59 15.55 -49.85
N LEU A 451 -12.33 14.43 -49.15
CA LEU A 451 -13.07 14.06 -47.93
C LEU A 451 -12.33 14.39 -46.62
N LYS A 452 -11.15 15.04 -46.68
CA LYS A 452 -10.28 15.31 -45.52
C LYS A 452 -10.02 14.06 -44.64
N GLY A 453 -9.93 12.88 -45.26
CA GLY A 453 -9.72 11.60 -44.59
C GLY A 453 -10.98 10.80 -44.25
N GLY A 454 -12.17 11.23 -44.68
CA GLY A 454 -13.45 10.54 -44.46
C GLY A 454 -14.06 10.79 -43.09
N LYS A 455 -15.31 10.33 -42.90
CA LYS A 455 -16.06 10.44 -41.64
C LYS A 455 -16.68 9.08 -41.30
N VAL A 456 -16.21 8.47 -40.21
CA VAL A 456 -16.88 7.33 -39.58
C VAL A 456 -17.48 7.82 -38.28
N GLY A 457 -18.80 7.90 -38.24
CA GLY A 457 -19.59 8.17 -37.04
C GLY A 457 -20.55 7.02 -36.79
N ILE A 458 -20.86 6.76 -35.53
CA ILE A 458 -21.93 5.83 -35.15
C ILE A 458 -23.14 6.68 -34.78
N GLN A 459 -24.31 6.43 -35.38
CA GLN A 459 -25.54 7.08 -34.96
C GLN A 459 -25.87 6.63 -33.54
N ALA A 460 -25.83 7.56 -32.59
CA ALA A 460 -26.26 7.30 -31.22
C ALA A 460 -27.80 7.22 -31.18
N PRO A 461 -28.40 6.26 -30.45
CA PRO A 461 -29.82 6.32 -30.15
C PRO A 461 -30.14 7.63 -29.40
N LEU A 462 -31.22 8.30 -29.79
CA LEU A 462 -31.77 9.49 -29.12
C LEU A 462 -32.12 9.11 -27.68
N SER A 463 -31.25 9.45 -26.71
CA SER A 463 -31.48 9.10 -25.31
C SER A 463 -30.88 10.12 -24.34
N GLY A 464 -31.79 10.69 -23.54
CA GLY A 464 -31.70 11.12 -22.14
C GLY A 464 -30.42 11.78 -21.61
N ASN A 465 -30.61 12.95 -20.98
CA ASN A 465 -29.63 13.75 -20.20
C ASN A 465 -28.28 13.06 -19.92
N ALA A 466 -27.21 13.69 -20.42
CA ALA A 466 -25.84 13.24 -20.23
C ALA A 466 -25.47 13.18 -18.74
N TYR A 467 -25.51 11.98 -18.15
CA TYR A 467 -25.03 11.75 -16.79
C TYR A 467 -23.50 11.85 -16.76
N GLY A 468 -22.98 12.93 -16.16
CA GLY A 468 -21.55 13.06 -15.90
C GLY A 468 -21.12 12.19 -14.71
N LEU A 469 -19.85 11.76 -14.69
CA LEU A 469 -19.28 10.90 -13.64
C LEU A 469 -19.45 11.51 -12.23
N ARG A 470 -19.26 12.82 -12.11
CA ARG A 470 -19.49 13.57 -10.86
C ARG A 470 -20.96 13.57 -10.44
N LEU A 471 -21.89 13.74 -11.38
CA LEU A 471 -23.32 13.75 -11.09
C LEU A 471 -23.84 12.35 -10.77
N PHE A 472 -23.31 11.32 -11.44
CA PHE A 472 -23.57 9.92 -11.13
C PHE A 472 -23.02 9.53 -9.76
N ALA A 473 -21.76 9.84 -9.46
CA ALA A 473 -21.15 9.59 -8.16
C ALA A 473 -21.89 10.34 -7.04
N TRP A 474 -22.26 11.60 -7.26
CA TRP A 474 -23.04 12.38 -6.29
C TRP A 474 -24.45 11.85 -6.08
N ASN A 475 -25.16 11.52 -7.17
CA ASN A 475 -26.49 10.92 -7.07
C ASN A 475 -26.40 9.53 -6.44
N TRP A 476 -25.36 8.76 -6.72
CA TRP A 476 -25.10 7.48 -6.09
C TRP A 476 -24.82 7.63 -4.59
N LEU A 477 -23.99 8.61 -4.21
CA LEU A 477 -23.66 8.90 -2.81
C LEU A 477 -24.92 9.29 -2.02
N LYS A 478 -25.74 10.19 -2.60
CA LYS A 478 -27.04 10.58 -2.03
C LYS A 478 -28.03 9.42 -1.94
N THR A 479 -27.99 8.52 -2.90
CA THR A 479 -28.92 7.41 -3.05
C THR A 479 -28.57 6.23 -2.13
N ASN A 480 -27.29 5.98 -1.88
CA ASN A 480 -26.79 4.81 -1.17
C ASN A 480 -26.05 5.22 0.11
N LYS A 481 -26.77 5.89 1.01
CA LYS A 481 -26.23 6.42 2.27
C LYS A 481 -25.62 5.35 3.18
N LEU A 482 -26.23 4.15 3.23
CA LEU A 482 -25.73 3.04 4.04
C LEU A 482 -24.40 2.50 3.50
N CYS A 483 -24.31 2.31 2.19
CA CYS A 483 -23.12 1.83 1.49
C CYS A 483 -21.94 2.81 1.65
N THR A 484 -22.22 4.11 1.61
CA THR A 484 -21.21 5.16 1.74
C THR A 484 -20.71 5.34 3.16
N ILE A 485 -21.59 5.23 4.16
CA ILE A 485 -21.19 5.18 5.57
C ILE A 485 -20.31 3.95 5.82
N SER A 486 -20.68 2.78 5.30
CA SER A 486 -19.89 1.54 5.41
C SER A 486 -18.50 1.69 4.78
N LEU A 487 -18.41 2.28 3.59
CA LEU A 487 -17.13 2.55 2.92
C LEU A 487 -16.25 3.52 3.73
N LEU A 488 -16.84 4.62 4.24
CA LEU A 488 -16.12 5.60 5.06
C LEU A 488 -15.61 4.96 6.34
N THR A 489 -16.44 4.17 7.03
CA THR A 489 -16.03 3.45 8.25
C THR A 489 -14.92 2.44 7.96
N ALA A 490 -14.99 1.73 6.84
CA ALA A 490 -13.96 0.76 6.47
C ALA A 490 -12.65 1.45 6.07
N THR A 491 -12.70 2.63 5.43
CA THR A 491 -11.50 3.43 5.11
C THR A 491 -10.86 4.04 6.35
N THR A 492 -11.66 4.50 7.32
CA THR A 492 -11.11 5.02 8.57
C THR A 492 -10.43 3.91 9.38
N ILE A 493 -11.04 2.72 9.44
CA ILE A 493 -10.45 1.57 10.15
C ILE A 493 -9.11 1.16 9.49
N LEU A 494 -9.07 1.03 8.16
CA LEU A 494 -7.82 0.74 7.44
C LEU A 494 -6.73 1.82 7.64
N ALA A 495 -7.12 3.09 7.78
CA ALA A 495 -6.17 4.18 8.03
C ALA A 495 -5.58 4.12 9.45
N PHE A 496 -6.40 3.79 10.46
CA PHE A 496 -5.92 3.57 11.83
C PHE A 496 -5.01 2.36 11.93
N ASP A 497 -5.32 1.28 11.23
CA ASP A 497 -4.48 0.07 11.24
C ASP A 497 -3.10 0.29 10.57
N LEU A 498 -2.99 1.20 9.60
CA LEU A 498 -1.69 1.59 9.02
C LEU A 498 -0.79 2.32 10.03
N GLU A 499 -1.40 3.10 10.94
CA GLU A 499 -0.68 3.79 12.02
C GLU A 499 -0.16 2.79 13.05
N ASP A 500 -0.97 1.80 13.45
CA ASP A 500 -0.55 0.75 14.40
C ASP A 500 0.51 -0.20 13.83
N ILE A 501 0.47 -0.50 12.51
CA ILE A 501 1.54 -1.23 11.81
C ILE A 501 2.85 -0.45 11.85
N MET A 502 2.80 0.89 11.74
CA MET A 502 3.98 1.74 11.84
C MET A 502 4.60 1.75 13.25
N TYR A 503 3.82 1.55 14.31
CA TYR A 503 4.30 1.53 15.70
C TYR A 503 4.58 0.12 16.25
N GLY A 504 4.54 -0.92 15.43
CA GLY A 504 4.98 -2.26 15.81
C GLY A 504 4.04 -3.01 16.77
N GLN A 505 2.79 -2.56 16.97
CA GLN A 505 1.82 -3.30 17.78
C GLN A 505 1.09 -4.36 16.94
N SER A 506 1.41 -5.63 17.19
CA SER A 506 0.94 -6.80 16.43
C SER A 506 -0.53 -7.21 16.64
N GLY A 507 -1.30 -6.45 17.43
CA GLY A 507 -2.65 -6.84 17.86
C GLY A 507 -3.77 -6.61 16.84
N TRP A 508 -3.70 -5.54 16.05
CA TRP A 508 -4.81 -5.09 15.21
C TRP A 508 -4.85 -5.71 13.80
N PHE A 509 -3.77 -6.41 13.42
CA PHE A 509 -3.62 -7.05 12.10
C PHE A 509 -4.71 -8.10 11.78
N ALA A 510 -5.46 -8.60 12.76
CA ALA A 510 -6.58 -9.52 12.52
C ALA A 510 -7.92 -8.81 12.21
N MET A 511 -8.08 -7.54 12.59
CA MET A 511 -9.30 -6.76 12.30
C MET A 511 -9.35 -6.35 10.82
N THR A 512 -8.23 -5.94 10.23
CA THR A 512 -8.13 -5.49 8.83
C THR A 512 -8.66 -6.51 7.81
N TRP A 513 -8.38 -7.80 7.99
CA TRP A 513 -8.75 -8.86 7.05
C TRP A 513 -10.27 -9.08 6.93
N GLY A 514 -11.04 -8.76 7.97
CA GLY A 514 -12.50 -8.87 7.96
C GLY A 514 -13.20 -7.82 7.08
N TYR A 515 -12.55 -6.67 6.83
CA TYR A 515 -13.14 -5.56 6.08
C TYR A 515 -12.76 -5.55 4.60
N ILE A 516 -11.72 -6.27 4.20
CA ILE A 516 -11.33 -6.44 2.79
C ILE A 516 -12.50 -6.99 1.94
N PRO A 517 -13.25 -8.04 2.35
CA PRO A 517 -14.41 -8.53 1.60
C PRO A 517 -15.52 -7.48 1.41
N LEU A 518 -15.71 -6.56 2.37
CA LEU A 518 -16.71 -5.50 2.27
C LEU A 518 -16.36 -4.50 1.14
N PHE A 519 -15.09 -4.11 1.02
CA PHE A 519 -14.62 -3.29 -0.10
C PHE A 519 -14.82 -4.00 -1.45
N PHE A 520 -14.54 -5.30 -1.50
CA PHE A 520 -14.67 -6.11 -2.72
C PHE A 520 -16.12 -6.25 -3.18
N VAL A 521 -17.02 -6.56 -2.24
CA VAL A 521 -18.45 -6.70 -2.53
C VAL A 521 -19.06 -5.36 -2.93
N MET A 522 -18.64 -4.25 -2.32
CA MET A 522 -19.06 -2.90 -2.66
C MET A 522 -18.61 -2.49 -4.07
N GLY A 523 -17.33 -2.71 -4.41
CA GLY A 523 -16.78 -2.43 -5.73
C GLY A 523 -17.45 -3.27 -6.83
N PHE A 524 -17.73 -4.53 -6.53
CA PHE A 524 -18.45 -5.43 -7.44
C PHE A 524 -19.91 -5.02 -7.64
N ALA A 525 -20.59 -4.63 -6.57
CA ALA A 525 -21.97 -4.13 -6.61
C ALA A 525 -22.12 -2.83 -7.43
N LEU A 526 -21.09 -1.97 -7.40
CA LEU A 526 -20.97 -0.76 -8.22
C LEU A 526 -20.79 -1.09 -9.70
N ALA A 527 -19.90 -2.02 -10.02
CA ALA A 527 -19.59 -2.40 -11.41
C ALA A 527 -20.72 -3.21 -12.07
N ALA A 528 -21.41 -4.06 -11.32
CA ALA A 528 -22.41 -4.97 -11.86
C ALA A 528 -23.80 -4.35 -12.06
N GLY A 529 -24.00 -3.07 -11.71
CA GLY A 529 -25.27 -2.37 -11.94
C GLY A 529 -26.46 -2.91 -11.12
N TRP A 530 -26.20 -3.64 -10.05
CA TRP A 530 -27.22 -4.35 -9.26
C TRP A 530 -28.27 -3.42 -8.63
N SER A 531 -29.48 -3.96 -8.43
CA SER A 531 -30.58 -3.23 -7.78
C SER A 531 -30.24 -2.83 -6.34
N ARG A 532 -30.84 -1.75 -5.80
CA ARG A 532 -30.60 -1.28 -4.42
C ARG A 532 -30.80 -2.39 -3.38
N LYS A 533 -31.80 -3.26 -3.57
CA LYS A 533 -32.09 -4.37 -2.65
C LYS A 533 -30.99 -5.43 -2.66
N THR A 534 -30.51 -5.78 -3.87
CA THR A 534 -29.44 -6.76 -4.06
C THR A 534 -28.12 -6.29 -3.44
N ARG A 535 -27.81 -4.99 -3.53
CA ARG A 535 -26.59 -4.40 -2.92
C ARG A 535 -26.62 -4.47 -1.40
N ALA A 536 -27.73 -4.05 -0.78
CA ALA A 536 -27.88 -4.07 0.67
C ALA A 536 -27.73 -5.49 1.25
N VAL A 537 -28.31 -6.50 0.59
CA VAL A 537 -28.19 -7.90 1.04
C VAL A 537 -26.76 -8.42 0.92
N MET A 538 -26.06 -8.07 -0.15
CA MET A 538 -24.67 -8.48 -0.34
C MET A 538 -23.72 -7.80 0.66
N GLU A 539 -23.96 -6.53 1.01
CA GLU A 539 -23.24 -5.84 2.09
C GLU A 539 -23.47 -6.50 3.45
N TRP A 540 -24.72 -6.82 3.79
CA TRP A 540 -25.02 -7.55 5.02
C TRP A 540 -24.36 -8.94 5.05
N ALA A 541 -24.41 -9.67 3.93
CA ALA A 541 -23.75 -10.97 3.84
C ALA A 541 -22.22 -10.87 4.00
N ALA A 542 -21.60 -9.85 3.39
CA ALA A 542 -20.17 -9.59 3.52
C ALA A 542 -19.78 -9.19 4.96
N PHE A 543 -20.60 -8.36 5.62
CA PHE A 543 -20.40 -7.98 7.02
C PHE A 543 -20.49 -9.18 7.96
N ILE A 544 -21.52 -10.03 7.78
CA ILE A 544 -21.69 -11.25 8.58
C ILE A 544 -20.52 -12.22 8.35
N ALA A 545 -20.13 -12.44 7.09
CA ALA A 545 -18.99 -13.30 6.77
C ALA A 545 -17.68 -12.78 7.37
N GLY A 546 -17.41 -11.48 7.25
CA GLY A 546 -16.24 -10.82 7.86
C GLY A 546 -16.22 -10.96 9.38
N THR A 547 -17.39 -10.78 10.02
CA THR A 547 -17.54 -10.95 11.48
C THR A 547 -17.29 -12.38 11.93
N VAL A 548 -17.78 -13.39 11.17
CA VAL A 548 -17.55 -14.81 11.48
C VAL A 548 -16.07 -15.16 11.36
N VAL A 549 -15.39 -14.70 10.31
CA VAL A 549 -13.94 -14.91 10.15
C VAL A 549 -13.17 -14.24 11.28
N PHE A 550 -13.54 -13.02 11.64
CA PHE A 550 -12.94 -12.31 12.78
C PHE A 550 -13.08 -13.09 14.09
N LEU A 551 -14.30 -13.55 14.42
CA LEU A 551 -14.54 -14.34 15.62
C LEU A 551 -13.76 -15.67 15.59
N ALA A 552 -13.66 -16.33 14.45
CA ALA A 552 -12.91 -17.58 14.31
C ALA A 552 -11.40 -17.38 14.52
N VAL A 553 -10.81 -16.33 13.94
CA VAL A 553 -9.38 -16.00 14.12
C VAL A 553 -9.10 -15.55 15.56
N GLY A 554 -9.99 -14.75 16.14
CA GLY A 554 -9.91 -14.34 17.55
C GLY A 554 -9.96 -15.54 18.50
N LEU A 555 -10.90 -16.45 18.28
CA LEU A 555 -11.02 -17.68 19.08
C LEU A 555 -9.77 -18.55 18.95
N GLN A 556 -9.21 -18.69 17.74
CA GLN A 556 -7.99 -19.46 17.49
C GLN A 556 -6.77 -18.88 18.21
N LYS A 557 -6.62 -17.54 18.26
CA LYS A 557 -5.54 -16.88 19.02
C LYS A 557 -5.72 -17.01 20.53
N ASN A 558 -6.97 -16.91 21.02
CA ASN A 558 -7.28 -17.11 22.43
C ASN A 558 -6.97 -18.55 22.88
N LEU A 559 -7.28 -19.54 22.05
CA LEU A 559 -6.94 -20.95 22.30
C LEU A 559 -5.43 -21.24 22.32
N ARG A 560 -4.59 -20.39 21.71
CA ARG A 560 -3.12 -20.48 21.79
C ARG A 560 -2.52 -19.77 23.00
N GLY A 561 -3.33 -19.11 23.83
CA GLY A 561 -2.84 -18.34 24.98
C GLY A 561 -2.13 -17.04 24.60
N GLU A 562 -2.18 -16.63 23.33
CA GLU A 562 -1.53 -15.41 22.83
C GLU A 562 -2.33 -14.14 23.16
N TYR A 563 -3.64 -14.26 23.42
CA TYR A 563 -4.55 -13.13 23.69
C TYR A 563 -5.67 -13.52 24.64
N ASN A 564 -5.92 -12.71 25.67
CA ASN A 564 -7.06 -12.89 26.58
C ASN A 564 -8.22 -12.00 26.12
N ILE A 565 -9.19 -12.56 25.37
CA ILE A 565 -10.34 -11.82 24.79
C ILE A 565 -11.16 -11.07 25.86
N VAL A 566 -11.14 -11.55 27.11
CA VAL A 566 -11.86 -10.95 28.24
C VAL A 566 -11.35 -9.52 28.54
N VAL A 567 -10.03 -9.29 28.44
CA VAL A 567 -9.42 -7.99 28.74
C VAL A 567 -9.80 -6.92 27.71
N VAL A 568 -10.01 -7.32 26.45
CA VAL A 568 -10.42 -6.40 25.36
C VAL A 568 -11.89 -5.98 25.53
N MET A 569 -12.76 -6.89 26.00
CA MET A 569 -14.14 -6.53 26.33
C MET A 569 -14.23 -5.61 27.54
N GLU A 570 -13.40 -5.82 28.57
CA GLU A 570 -13.32 -4.93 29.75
C GLU A 570 -12.77 -3.54 29.39
N THR A 571 -11.78 -3.43 28.50
CA THR A 571 -11.26 -2.14 28.04
C THR A 571 -12.23 -1.39 27.11
N LEU A 572 -13.01 -2.09 26.29
CA LEU A 572 -14.12 -1.50 25.54
C LEU A 572 -15.27 -1.04 26.45
N GLN A 573 -15.58 -1.79 27.51
CA GLN A 573 -16.57 -1.37 28.52
C GLN A 573 -16.09 -0.15 29.33
N MET A 574 -14.81 -0.08 29.70
CA MET A 574 -14.23 1.08 30.38
C MET A 574 -14.18 2.33 29.51
N ARG A 575 -13.85 2.21 28.21
CA ARG A 575 -13.81 3.38 27.30
C ARG A 575 -15.18 3.90 26.87
N LEU A 576 -16.22 3.07 26.91
CA LEU A 576 -17.59 3.46 26.54
C LEU A 576 -18.43 3.97 27.71
N GLY A 577 -17.87 4.07 28.93
CA GLY A 577 -18.49 4.75 30.06
C GLY A 577 -19.84 4.16 30.51
N MET A 578 -20.08 2.87 30.27
CA MET A 578 -21.32 2.21 30.68
C MET A 578 -21.11 1.50 32.03
N PHE A 579 -21.58 2.17 33.10
CA PHE A 579 -21.67 1.79 34.53
C PHE A 579 -20.44 2.02 35.45
N PRO A 580 -20.66 2.39 36.75
CA PRO A 580 -19.60 2.61 37.73
C PRO A 580 -19.10 1.29 38.36
N PRO A 581 -17.89 1.28 38.97
CA PRO A 581 -17.25 0.06 39.43
C PRO A 581 -17.95 -0.56 40.65
N VAL A 582 -18.14 -1.89 40.59
CA VAL A 582 -18.62 -2.70 41.72
C VAL A 582 -17.47 -2.90 42.71
N LEU A 583 -17.69 -2.53 43.97
CA LEU A 583 -16.78 -2.76 45.10
C LEU A 583 -16.56 -4.26 45.34
N ALA A 584 -15.30 -4.67 45.43
CA ALA A 584 -14.88 -6.02 45.78
C ALA A 584 -15.32 -6.41 47.21
N PRO A 585 -15.72 -7.67 47.48
CA PRO A 585 -16.07 -8.10 48.82
C PRO A 585 -14.83 -8.54 49.62
N GLY A 586 -14.61 -7.86 50.74
CA GLY A 586 -14.39 -8.46 52.06
C GLY A 586 -13.14 -9.30 52.29
N GLY A 587 -12.12 -8.70 52.89
CA GLY A 587 -11.01 -9.41 53.53
C GLY A 587 -11.47 -10.22 54.74
N SER A 588 -10.95 -11.44 54.86
CA SER A 588 -11.08 -12.30 56.04
C SER A 588 -10.03 -11.93 57.08
N VAL A 589 -10.52 -11.50 58.25
CA VAL A 589 -9.77 -11.30 59.49
C VAL A 589 -9.47 -12.67 60.10
N GLU A 590 -8.19 -12.96 60.33
CA GLU A 590 -7.73 -14.17 61.02
C GLU A 590 -7.54 -13.82 62.51
N ILE A 591 -8.37 -14.39 63.38
CA ILE A 591 -8.23 -14.32 64.85
C ILE A 591 -7.78 -15.68 65.36
N ALA A 592 -6.71 -15.64 66.15
CA ALA A 592 -6.11 -16.75 66.86
C ALA A 592 -7.06 -17.42 67.88
N GLY A 593 -6.85 -18.71 68.14
CA GLY A 593 -7.25 -19.31 69.42
C GLY A 593 -7.62 -20.80 69.40
N HIS A 594 -6.63 -21.61 69.78
CA HIS A 594 -6.70 -22.75 70.71
C HIS A 594 -7.74 -23.89 70.56
N ASP A 595 -7.14 -25.09 70.57
CA ASP A 595 -7.46 -26.25 71.42
C ASP A 595 -8.31 -27.44 70.93
N HIS A 596 -7.59 -28.56 70.88
CA HIS A 596 -7.86 -29.88 71.47
C HIS A 596 -8.88 -30.85 70.86
N LEU A 597 -8.34 -32.08 70.67
CA LEU A 597 -8.98 -33.41 70.68
C LEU A 597 -9.86 -33.69 69.45
N ARG A 598 -9.64 -34.75 68.67
CA ARG A 598 -9.30 -36.13 69.03
C ARG A 598 -8.82 -36.88 67.79
#